data_AF-A0A6J8DW20-F1
#
_entry.id   AF-A0A6J8DW20-F1
#
_cell.length_a   1.000
_cell.length_b   1.000
_cell.length_c   1.000
_cell.angle_alpha   90.00
_cell.angle_beta   90.00
_cell.angle_gamma   90.00
#
_symmetry.space_group_name_H-M   'P 1'
#
loop_
_entity.id
_entity.type
_entity.pdbx_description
1 polymer ?
#
loop_
_entity_poly.entity_id
_entity_poly.type
_entity_poly.pdbx_seq_one_letter_code
_entity_poly.pdbx_strand_id
1 'polypeptide(L)'
;MDREYYRDKILNLLQDEMFYEVTDKKMDKQTSTMIKKLLNKHKTELYREEMDYISNSKFSESYFYGLPKIHKSEEISNAVSEQNSKNIVLLRPNDLKFRPIVGGPNSVTQNSSHFIHIVIKPLCREVPSFIRDDLEFLNHLPTTVNPNSELITFDIVSSLYTNIPHDLGITAVKYWLENTENVIENRLTKNVSLHL
;
A
#
# COMPACT_ATOMS: atom_id res chain seq x y z
N MET A 1 -26.12 7.54 -3.41
CA MET A 1 -25.09 8.59 -3.30
C MET A 1 -25.02 9.35 -4.61
N ASP A 2 -25.16 10.67 -4.58
CA ASP A 2 -25.02 11.53 -5.76
C ASP A 2 -23.58 12.03 -5.96
N ARG A 3 -23.29 12.52 -7.17
CA ARG A 3 -21.95 12.93 -7.61
C ARG A 3 -21.41 14.12 -6.82
N GLU A 4 -22.26 15.08 -6.48
CA GLU A 4 -21.84 16.28 -5.75
C GLU A 4 -21.42 15.91 -4.33
N TYR A 5 -22.28 15.16 -3.63
CA TYR A 5 -21.96 14.68 -2.29
C TYR A 5 -20.66 13.85 -2.26
N TYR A 6 -20.44 12.96 -3.22
CA TYR A 6 -19.19 12.21 -3.32
C TYR A 6 -17.99 13.15 -3.46
N ARG A 7 -18.06 14.11 -4.38
CA ARG A 7 -17.00 15.08 -4.63
C ARG A 7 -16.67 15.88 -3.36
N ASP A 8 -17.70 16.38 -2.66
CA ASP A 8 -17.52 17.18 -1.45
C ASP A 8 -16.85 16.36 -0.34
N LYS A 9 -17.26 15.11 -0.15
CA LYS A 9 -16.62 14.20 0.82
C LYS A 9 -15.15 13.92 0.49
N ILE A 10 -14.83 13.77 -0.79
CA ILE A 10 -13.44 13.60 -1.23
C ILE A 10 -12.62 14.87 -0.99
N LEU A 11 -13.14 16.04 -1.35
CA LEU A 11 -12.43 17.31 -1.15
C LEU A 11 -12.21 17.59 0.34
N ASN A 12 -13.20 17.33 1.19
CA ASN A 12 -13.05 17.46 2.64
C ASN A 12 -12.01 16.48 3.20
N LEU A 13 -11.91 15.26 2.65
CA LEU A 13 -10.88 14.31 3.07
C LEU A 13 -9.46 14.80 2.71
N LEU A 14 -9.31 15.45 1.55
CA LEU A 14 -8.02 15.99 1.09
C LEU A 14 -7.58 17.26 1.82
N GLN A 15 -8.45 17.85 2.66
CA GLN A 15 -8.10 18.99 3.52
C GLN A 15 -7.34 18.59 4.80
N ASP A 16 -7.17 17.28 5.06
CA ASP A 16 -6.41 16.82 6.20
C ASP A 16 -4.90 17.05 6.00
N GLU A 17 -4.41 18.19 6.47
CA GLU A 17 -3.01 18.65 6.36
C GLU A 17 -2.03 17.74 7.12
N MET A 18 -2.49 16.86 8.02
CA MET A 18 -1.61 15.88 8.66
C MET A 18 -1.18 14.78 7.69
N PHE A 19 -2.01 14.46 6.69
CA PHE A 19 -1.78 13.34 5.77
C PHE A 19 -1.61 13.77 4.31
N TYR A 20 -2.06 14.97 3.93
CA TYR A 20 -2.04 15.44 2.55
C TYR A 20 -1.43 16.83 2.43
N GLU A 21 -0.61 17.01 1.41
CA GLU A 21 -0.06 18.30 1.00
C GLU A 21 -0.29 18.54 -0.49
N VAL A 22 -0.37 19.81 -0.88
CA VAL A 22 -0.49 20.20 -2.29
C VAL A 22 0.90 20.20 -2.93
N THR A 23 1.06 19.47 -4.03
CA THR A 23 2.33 19.34 -4.73
C THR A 23 2.33 20.06 -6.08
N ASP A 24 3.51 20.38 -6.62
CA ASP A 24 3.66 20.92 -7.99
C ASP A 24 3.34 19.83 -9.04
N LYS A 25 2.67 20.22 -10.13
CA LYS A 25 2.39 19.39 -11.32
C LYS A 25 3.64 18.79 -11.98
N LYS A 26 4.84 19.26 -11.65
CA LYS A 26 6.11 18.75 -12.20
C LYS A 26 6.72 17.57 -11.44
N MET A 27 6.09 17.11 -10.35
CA MET A 27 6.67 16.09 -9.47
C MET A 27 7.04 14.80 -10.21
N ASP A 28 6.18 14.31 -11.11
CA ASP A 28 6.49 13.08 -11.88
C ASP A 28 7.77 13.21 -12.73
N LYS A 29 7.99 14.37 -13.35
CA LYS A 29 9.21 14.61 -14.14
C LYS A 29 10.45 14.66 -13.26
N GLN A 30 10.32 15.25 -12.08
CA GLN A 30 11.40 15.31 -11.09
C GLN A 30 11.73 13.90 -10.58
N THR A 31 10.72 13.12 -10.21
CA THR A 31 10.87 11.72 -9.78
C THR A 31 11.51 10.87 -10.86
N SER A 32 11.07 10.97 -12.12
CA SER A 32 11.70 10.26 -13.25
C SER A 32 13.18 10.62 -13.40
N THR A 33 13.53 11.89 -13.20
CA THR A 33 14.92 12.35 -13.24
C THR A 33 15.74 11.78 -12.07
N MET A 34 15.17 11.71 -10.88
CA MET A 34 15.81 11.11 -9.71
C MET A 34 16.06 9.61 -9.91
N ILE A 35 15.06 8.87 -10.40
CA ILE A 35 15.20 7.44 -10.73
C ILE A 35 16.35 7.23 -11.72
N LYS A 36 16.39 8.01 -12.82
CA LYS A 36 17.47 7.90 -13.82
C LYS A 36 18.86 8.19 -13.23
N LYS A 37 18.96 9.17 -12.31
CA LYS A 37 20.22 9.45 -11.61
C LYS A 37 20.64 8.27 -10.71
N LEU A 38 19.70 7.65 -10.00
CA LEU A 38 19.96 6.49 -9.14
C LEU A 38 20.40 5.28 -9.97
N LEU A 39 19.71 4.98 -11.08
CA LEU A 39 20.11 3.90 -12.00
C LEU A 39 21.52 4.10 -12.53
N ASN A 40 21.87 5.33 -12.94
CA ASN A 40 23.21 5.64 -13.42
C ASN A 40 24.29 5.49 -12.33
N LYS A 41 23.96 5.82 -11.08
CA LYS A 41 24.86 5.65 -9.92
C LYS A 41 25.18 4.18 -9.67
N HIS A 42 24.21 3.28 -9.88
CA HIS A 42 24.33 1.84 -9.63
C HIS A 42 24.43 0.98 -10.90
N LYS A 43 24.84 1.58 -12.02
CA LYS A 43 24.86 0.93 -13.35
C LYS A 43 25.71 -0.34 -13.44
N THR A 44 26.68 -0.52 -12.53
CA THR A 44 27.57 -1.69 -12.50
C THR A 44 26.94 -2.90 -11.81
N GLU A 45 25.85 -2.68 -11.08
CA GLU A 45 25.17 -3.69 -10.26
C GLU A 45 23.84 -4.16 -10.89
N LEU A 46 23.38 -3.43 -11.90
CA LEU A 46 22.13 -3.68 -12.63
C LEU A 46 22.42 -4.23 -14.02
N TYR A 47 21.55 -5.11 -14.49
CA TYR A 47 21.55 -5.52 -15.89
C TYR A 47 21.00 -4.39 -16.76
N ARG A 48 21.42 -4.40 -18.03
CA ARG A 48 20.97 -3.38 -19.00
C ARG A 48 19.45 -3.45 -19.19
N GLU A 49 18.91 -4.65 -19.23
CA GLU A 49 17.48 -4.94 -19.37
C GLU A 49 16.68 -4.38 -18.19
N GLU A 50 17.22 -4.44 -16.98
CA GLU A 50 16.60 -3.86 -15.77
C GLU A 50 16.61 -2.34 -15.82
N MET A 51 17.76 -1.75 -16.19
CA MET A 51 17.87 -0.31 -16.37
C MET A 51 16.91 0.19 -17.44
N ASP A 52 16.79 -0.52 -18.56
CA ASP A 52 15.88 -0.19 -19.65
C ASP A 52 14.42 -0.34 -19.20
N TYR A 53 14.09 -1.41 -18.47
CA TYR A 53 12.75 -1.65 -17.91
C TYR A 53 12.32 -0.52 -16.97
N ILE A 54 13.21 -0.06 -16.09
CA ILE A 54 12.89 0.98 -15.10
C ILE A 54 12.87 2.37 -15.75
N SER A 55 13.79 2.67 -16.68
CA SER A 55 13.98 4.03 -17.20
C SER A 55 13.13 4.41 -18.42
N ASN A 56 12.68 3.44 -19.22
CA ASN A 56 11.93 3.68 -20.46
C ASN A 56 10.40 3.62 -20.29
N SER A 57 9.89 3.61 -19.06
CA SER A 57 8.44 3.63 -18.83
C SER A 57 7.83 4.98 -19.20
N LYS A 58 6.88 4.96 -20.14
CA LYS A 58 5.92 6.07 -20.27
C LYS A 58 5.03 6.05 -19.04
N PHE A 59 4.90 7.19 -18.36
CA PHE A 59 4.06 7.32 -17.18
C PHE A 59 2.88 8.26 -17.42
N SER A 60 1.81 8.04 -16.68
CA SER A 60 0.60 8.87 -16.65
C SER A 60 0.29 9.29 -15.22
N GLU A 61 -0.49 10.36 -15.10
CA GLU A 61 -0.97 10.86 -13.81
C GLU A 61 -1.83 9.79 -13.12
N SER A 62 -1.65 9.65 -11.82
CA SER A 62 -2.42 8.69 -11.03
C SER A 62 -3.83 9.24 -10.75
N TYR A 63 -4.83 8.37 -10.83
CA TYR A 63 -6.20 8.71 -10.49
C TYR A 63 -6.40 8.62 -8.98
N PHE A 64 -7.24 9.49 -8.44
CA PHE A 64 -7.65 9.46 -7.04
C PHE A 64 -9.16 9.20 -6.94
N TYR A 65 -9.55 8.28 -6.07
CA TYR A 65 -10.95 8.03 -5.74
C TYR A 65 -11.10 7.48 -4.32
N GLY A 66 -12.23 7.72 -3.68
CA GLY A 66 -12.58 7.12 -2.40
C GLY A 66 -13.56 5.94 -2.55
N LEU A 67 -13.31 4.85 -1.82
CA LEU A 67 -14.26 3.75 -1.66
C LEU A 67 -15.13 3.99 -0.40
N PRO A 68 -16.46 4.01 -0.51
CA PRO A 68 -17.33 4.25 0.64
C PRO A 68 -17.25 3.10 1.65
N LYS A 69 -17.02 3.42 2.94
CA LYS A 69 -17.03 2.45 4.04
C LYS A 69 -18.44 2.34 4.63
N ILE A 70 -19.34 1.72 3.86
CA ILE A 70 -20.77 1.61 4.20
C ILE A 70 -20.99 1.03 5.61
N HIS A 71 -20.22 0.00 5.98
CA HIS A 71 -20.28 -0.68 7.28
C HIS A 71 -19.82 0.19 8.49
N LYS A 72 -19.42 1.44 8.27
CA LYS A 72 -19.05 2.39 9.33
C LYS A 72 -20.06 3.53 9.50
N SER A 73 -21.15 3.53 8.74
CA SER A 73 -22.21 4.55 8.84
C SER A 73 -23.37 4.00 9.67
N GLU A 74 -23.60 4.63 10.82
CA GLU A 74 -24.77 4.43 11.67
C GLU A 74 -26.05 4.85 10.94
N GLU A 75 -26.03 5.95 10.18
CA GLU A 75 -27.19 6.38 9.39
C GLU A 75 -27.63 5.29 8.39
N ILE A 76 -26.67 4.66 7.70
CA ILE A 76 -26.98 3.55 6.80
C ILE A 76 -27.46 2.33 7.60
N SER A 77 -26.80 1.96 8.70
CA SER A 77 -27.21 0.82 9.52
C SER A 77 -28.63 0.97 10.08
N ASN A 78 -29.00 2.17 10.53
CA ASN A 78 -30.35 2.47 11.02
C ASN A 78 -31.36 2.41 9.88
N ALA A 79 -31.06 3.02 8.72
CA ALA A 79 -31.93 2.95 7.55
C ALA A 79 -32.16 1.50 7.07
N VAL A 80 -31.14 0.63 7.14
CA VAL A 80 -31.27 -0.81 6.83
C VAL A 80 -32.14 -1.53 7.86
N SER A 81 -32.07 -1.15 9.13
CA SER A 81 -32.82 -1.80 10.21
C SER A 81 -34.30 -1.39 10.23
N GLU A 82 -34.59 -0.15 9.83
CA GLU A 82 -35.94 0.42 9.83
C GLU A 82 -36.72 0.13 8.53
N GLN A 83 -36.04 -0.28 7.45
CA GLN A 83 -36.72 -0.51 6.18
C GLN A 83 -37.56 -1.79 6.16
N ASN A 84 -38.69 -1.72 5.45
CA ASN A 84 -39.52 -2.88 5.08
C ASN A 84 -39.38 -3.23 3.58
N SER A 85 -38.30 -2.80 2.95
CA SER A 85 -38.04 -2.97 1.51
C SER A 85 -36.73 -3.73 1.28
N LYS A 86 -36.53 -4.19 0.04
CA LYS A 86 -35.27 -4.79 -0.41
C LYS A 86 -34.17 -3.73 -0.58
N ASN A 87 -34.54 -2.48 -0.83
CA ASN A 87 -33.60 -1.39 -1.13
C ASN A 87 -33.84 -0.19 -0.21
N ILE A 88 -32.76 0.31 0.38
CA ILE A 88 -32.71 1.63 1.00
C ILE A 88 -32.29 2.70 -0.01
N VAL A 89 -32.84 3.90 0.12
CA VAL A 89 -32.39 5.07 -0.64
C VAL A 89 -31.92 6.14 0.36
N LEU A 90 -30.62 6.16 0.62
CA LEU A 90 -29.97 7.19 1.42
C LEU A 90 -28.87 7.83 0.58
N LEU A 91 -29.11 9.07 0.12
CA LEU A 91 -28.22 9.71 -0.85
C LEU A 91 -27.01 10.40 -0.21
N ARG A 92 -27.18 11.01 0.96
CA ARG A 92 -26.18 11.89 1.59
C ARG A 92 -25.98 11.60 3.09
N PRO A 93 -25.58 10.37 3.48
CA PRO A 93 -25.32 10.03 4.89
C PRO A 93 -24.20 10.91 5.48
N ASN A 94 -24.38 11.58 6.61
CA ASN A 94 -23.36 12.55 7.07
C ASN A 94 -22.10 11.87 7.61
N ASP A 95 -22.27 10.73 8.25
CA ASP A 95 -21.23 9.95 8.92
C ASP A 95 -20.45 9.00 7.98
N LEU A 96 -20.82 8.92 6.71
CA LEU A 96 -20.17 8.03 5.76
C LEU A 96 -18.71 8.46 5.52
N LYS A 97 -17.81 7.53 5.85
CA LYS A 97 -16.37 7.66 5.63
C LYS A 97 -15.95 7.04 4.31
N PHE A 98 -14.86 7.54 3.74
CA PHE A 98 -14.25 7.02 2.52
C PHE A 98 -12.86 6.45 2.82
N ARG A 99 -12.50 5.38 2.11
CA ARG A 99 -11.13 4.89 2.00
C ARG A 99 -10.51 5.56 0.77
N PRO A 100 -9.54 6.47 0.93
CA PRO A 100 -8.86 7.08 -0.21
C PRO A 100 -8.02 6.03 -0.92
N ILE A 101 -8.05 6.04 -2.26
CA ILE A 101 -7.29 5.15 -3.13
C ILE A 101 -6.60 5.99 -4.19
N VAL A 102 -5.29 5.79 -4.31
CA VAL A 102 -4.49 6.30 -5.43
C VAL A 102 -4.29 5.15 -6.42
N GLY A 103 -4.96 5.22 -7.56
CA GLY A 103 -4.79 4.29 -8.67
C GLY A 103 -3.79 4.84 -9.67
N GLY A 104 -2.56 4.31 -9.66
CA GLY A 104 -1.50 4.70 -10.59
C GLY A 104 -1.16 3.64 -11.63
N PRO A 105 -2.07 3.29 -12.56
CA PRO A 105 -1.69 2.45 -13.69
C PRO A 105 -0.68 3.25 -14.53
N ASN A 106 0.55 2.73 -14.69
CA ASN A 106 1.66 3.46 -15.31
C ASN A 106 2.13 4.68 -14.52
N SER A 107 2.17 4.63 -13.19
CA SER A 107 2.82 5.68 -12.41
C SER A 107 4.33 5.73 -12.68
N VAL A 108 4.96 6.88 -12.43
CA VAL A 108 6.41 7.07 -12.64
C VAL A 108 7.27 6.11 -11.83
N THR A 109 6.79 5.63 -10.68
CA THR A 109 7.48 4.70 -9.80
C THR A 109 7.06 3.24 -10.00
N GLN A 110 6.13 2.93 -10.91
CA GLN A 110 5.58 1.58 -11.02
C GLN A 110 6.66 0.54 -11.29
N ASN A 111 7.50 0.77 -12.31
CA ASN A 111 8.51 -0.21 -12.72
C ASN A 111 9.65 -0.32 -11.70
N SER A 112 10.08 0.78 -11.07
CA SER A 112 11.05 0.72 -9.97
C SER A 112 10.48 -0.01 -8.76
N SER A 113 9.24 0.28 -8.36
CA SER A 113 8.56 -0.41 -7.25
C SER A 113 8.39 -1.89 -7.53
N HIS A 114 8.06 -2.26 -8.78
CA HIS A 114 7.95 -3.65 -9.19
C HIS A 114 9.29 -4.37 -9.16
N PHE A 115 10.36 -3.72 -9.66
CA PHE A 115 11.71 -4.25 -9.59
C PHE A 115 12.14 -4.49 -8.13
N ILE A 116 11.97 -3.48 -7.26
CA ILE A 116 12.26 -3.60 -5.82
C ILE A 116 11.45 -4.75 -5.21
N HIS A 117 10.16 -4.86 -5.53
CA HIS A 117 9.32 -5.96 -5.06
C HIS A 117 9.90 -7.33 -5.44
N ILE A 118 10.34 -7.51 -6.69
CA ILE A 118 10.98 -8.77 -7.13
C ILE A 118 12.23 -9.07 -6.30
N VAL A 119 13.06 -8.05 -6.06
CA VAL A 119 14.32 -8.17 -5.32
C VAL A 119 14.08 -8.51 -3.85
N ILE A 120 13.15 -7.84 -3.17
CA ILE A 120 12.93 -8.01 -1.72
C ILE A 120 11.98 -9.17 -1.38
N LYS A 121 11.12 -9.60 -2.30
CA LYS A 121 10.11 -10.65 -2.04
C LYS A 121 10.69 -11.96 -1.51
N PRO A 122 11.85 -12.46 -1.99
CA PRO A 122 12.49 -13.64 -1.41
C PRO A 122 12.80 -13.47 0.08
N LEU A 123 13.22 -12.28 0.53
CA LEU A 123 13.54 -12.01 1.94
C LEU A 123 12.32 -12.16 2.85
N CYS A 124 11.12 -11.86 2.34
CA CYS A 124 9.89 -11.98 3.14
C CYS A 124 9.70 -13.41 3.66
N ARG A 125 10.19 -14.43 2.95
CA ARG A 125 10.06 -15.84 3.36
C ARG A 125 10.94 -16.22 4.55
N GLU A 126 11.96 -15.42 4.85
CA GLU A 126 12.85 -15.62 5.99
C GLU A 126 12.26 -15.06 7.29
N VAL A 127 11.19 -14.25 7.19
CA VAL A 127 10.51 -13.68 8.35
C VAL A 127 9.71 -14.78 9.06
N PRO A 128 9.90 -15.02 10.37
CA PRO A 128 9.22 -16.11 11.09
C PRO A 128 7.68 -16.02 11.07
N SER A 129 7.14 -14.80 10.97
CA SER A 129 5.71 -14.53 10.89
C SER A 129 5.18 -14.45 9.45
N PHE A 130 5.96 -14.87 8.45
CA PHE A 130 5.53 -14.88 7.06
C PHE A 130 4.39 -15.87 6.86
N ILE A 131 3.32 -15.41 6.23
CA ILE A 131 2.18 -16.23 5.83
C ILE A 131 1.92 -15.94 4.36
N ARG A 132 1.92 -16.98 3.52
CA ARG A 132 1.78 -16.87 2.06
C ARG A 132 0.37 -16.51 1.65
N ASP A 133 -0.63 -17.18 2.24
CA ASP A 133 -2.04 -17.05 1.88
C ASP A 133 -2.98 -17.44 3.04
N ASP A 134 -4.28 -17.29 2.79
CA ASP A 134 -5.36 -17.60 3.72
C ASP A 134 -5.43 -19.09 4.08
N LEU A 135 -5.14 -19.98 3.13
CA LEU A 135 -5.09 -21.42 3.39
C LEU A 135 -3.93 -21.80 4.32
N GLU A 136 -2.75 -21.22 4.11
CA GLU A 136 -1.61 -21.41 5.00
C GLU A 136 -1.92 -20.87 6.41
N PHE A 137 -2.57 -19.71 6.52
CA PHE A 137 -3.02 -19.19 7.82
C PHE A 137 -3.92 -20.18 8.55
N LEU A 138 -4.93 -20.73 7.86
CA LEU A 138 -5.84 -21.72 8.45
C LEU A 138 -5.11 -22.98 8.93
N ASN A 139 -4.07 -23.41 8.20
CA ASN A 139 -3.24 -24.54 8.60
C ASN A 139 -2.34 -24.26 9.82
N HIS A 140 -2.05 -22.99 10.11
CA HIS A 140 -1.32 -22.59 11.33
C HIS A 140 -2.23 -22.54 12.57
N LEU A 141 -3.55 -22.49 12.39
CA LEU A 141 -4.48 -22.50 13.50
C LEU A 141 -4.57 -23.91 14.11
N PRO A 142 -4.60 -24.04 15.44
CA PRO A 142 -4.77 -25.33 16.08
C PRO A 142 -6.16 -25.88 15.77
N THR A 143 -6.25 -27.18 15.50
CA THR A 143 -7.54 -27.85 15.22
C THR A 143 -8.44 -27.94 16.45
N THR A 144 -7.84 -27.83 17.65
CA THR A 144 -8.55 -27.82 18.93
C THR A 144 -7.91 -26.79 19.86
N VAL A 145 -8.75 -26.12 20.66
CA VAL A 145 -8.32 -25.19 21.69
C VAL A 145 -8.88 -25.66 23.03
N ASN A 146 -8.21 -25.30 24.14
CA ASN A 146 -8.75 -25.57 25.46
C ASN A 146 -10.09 -24.81 25.60
N PRO A 147 -11.18 -25.43 26.09
CA PRO A 147 -12.45 -24.74 26.31
C PRO A 147 -12.37 -23.50 27.20
N ASN A 148 -11.34 -23.40 28.05
CA ASN A 148 -11.07 -22.26 28.92
C ASN A 148 -10.18 -21.19 28.27
N SER A 149 -9.81 -21.33 26.99
CA SER A 149 -9.02 -20.34 26.27
C SER A 149 -9.88 -19.16 25.83
N GLU A 150 -9.31 -17.97 25.88
CA GLU A 150 -9.91 -16.76 25.32
C GLU A 150 -9.25 -16.43 23.97
N LEU A 151 -10.07 -16.15 22.96
CA LEU A 151 -9.58 -15.64 21.68
C LEU A 151 -9.44 -14.13 21.77
N ILE A 152 -8.21 -13.64 21.65
CA ILE A 152 -7.92 -12.22 21.62
C ILE A 152 -7.62 -11.83 20.17
N THR A 153 -8.41 -10.88 19.64
CA THR A 153 -8.18 -10.29 18.33
C THR A 153 -7.68 -8.86 18.49
N PHE A 154 -6.74 -8.47 17.64
CA PHE A 154 -6.22 -7.11 17.58
C PHE A 154 -6.32 -6.61 16.15
N ASP A 155 -6.79 -5.38 15.99
CA ASP A 155 -6.83 -4.67 14.72
C ASP A 155 -6.20 -3.29 14.91
N ILE A 156 -5.51 -2.83 13.86
CA ILE A 156 -4.94 -1.49 13.85
C ILE A 156 -6.08 -0.53 13.52
N VAL A 157 -6.54 0.19 14.55
CA VAL A 157 -7.71 1.08 14.46
C VAL A 157 -7.48 2.23 13.46
N SER A 158 -6.23 2.63 13.27
CA SER A 158 -5.80 3.65 12.30
C SER A 158 -5.47 3.05 10.94
N SER A 159 -5.50 3.88 9.89
CA SER A 159 -5.07 3.48 8.53
C SER A 159 -3.64 2.93 8.55
N LEU A 160 -3.46 1.61 8.47
CA LEU A 160 -2.15 0.95 8.62
C LEU A 160 -1.11 1.56 7.66
N TYR A 161 -1.40 1.59 6.36
CA TYR A 161 -0.43 2.01 5.34
C TYR A 161 0.07 3.45 5.50
N THR A 162 -0.77 4.37 5.98
CA THR A 162 -0.39 5.79 6.15
C THR A 162 0.40 6.04 7.44
N ASN A 163 0.48 5.04 8.34
CA ASN A 163 1.13 5.16 9.64
C ASN A 163 2.37 4.27 9.78
N ILE A 164 2.85 3.65 8.70
CA ILE A 164 4.08 2.85 8.73
C ILE A 164 5.28 3.82 8.78
N PRO A 165 6.10 3.81 9.85
CA PRO A 165 7.28 4.68 9.91
C PRO A 165 8.32 4.23 8.88
N HIS A 166 8.66 5.12 7.94
CA HIS A 166 9.57 4.82 6.84
C HIS A 166 10.95 4.33 7.33
N ASP A 167 11.49 4.95 8.38
CA ASP A 167 12.80 4.58 8.94
C ASP A 167 12.83 3.14 9.50
N LEU A 168 11.73 2.70 10.12
CA LEU A 168 11.61 1.34 10.62
C LEU A 168 11.52 0.35 9.46
N GLY A 169 10.80 0.69 8.40
CA GLY A 169 10.73 -0.12 7.18
C GLY A 169 12.11 -0.31 6.54
N ILE A 170 12.87 0.78 6.38
CA ILE A 170 14.24 0.74 5.85
C ILE A 170 15.16 -0.09 6.75
N THR A 171 15.04 0.09 8.07
CA THR A 171 15.83 -0.67 9.06
C THR A 171 15.54 -2.16 9.00
N ALA A 172 14.27 -2.55 8.88
CA ALA A 172 13.87 -3.95 8.75
C ALA A 172 14.43 -4.57 7.46
N VAL A 173 14.33 -3.87 6.32
CA VAL A 173 14.89 -4.35 5.05
C VAL A 173 16.42 -4.50 5.14
N LYS A 174 17.13 -3.54 5.75
CA LYS A 174 18.58 -3.63 6.02
C LYS A 174 18.93 -4.87 6.82
N TYR A 175 18.20 -5.11 7.92
CA TYR A 175 18.43 -6.25 8.79
C TYR A 175 18.34 -7.57 8.00
N TRP A 176 17.28 -7.77 7.22
CA TRP A 176 17.12 -9.01 6.46
C TRP A 176 18.18 -9.15 5.36
N LEU A 177 18.48 -8.06 4.62
CA LEU A 177 19.57 -8.05 3.64
C LEU A 177 20.94 -8.43 4.25
N GLU A 178 21.18 -8.06 5.50
CA GLU A 178 22.44 -8.33 6.18
C GLU A 178 22.54 -9.75 6.73
N ASN A 179 21.41 -10.32 7.17
CA ASN A 179 21.35 -11.59 7.90
C ASN A 179 20.90 -12.78 7.05
N THR A 180 20.56 -12.58 5.77
CA THR A 180 20.20 -13.68 4.86
C THR A 180 21.24 -13.79 3.74
N GLU A 181 22.12 -14.80 3.83
CA GLU A 181 23.09 -15.08 2.78
C GLU A 181 22.44 -15.81 1.60
N ASN A 182 22.84 -15.47 0.37
CA ASN A 182 22.45 -16.15 -0.88
C ASN A 182 20.94 -16.14 -1.23
N VAL A 183 20.10 -15.37 -0.53
CA VAL A 183 18.67 -15.21 -0.86
C VAL A 183 18.45 -14.23 -2.01
N ILE A 184 19.31 -13.22 -2.13
CA ILE A 184 19.34 -12.25 -3.23
C ILE A 184 20.61 -12.49 -4.05
N GLU A 185 20.53 -12.24 -5.36
CA GLU A 185 21.67 -12.31 -6.26
C GLU A 185 22.84 -11.44 -5.75
N ASN A 186 24.03 -12.04 -5.61
CA ASN A 186 25.23 -11.41 -5.07
C ASN A 186 25.67 -10.12 -5.79
N ARG A 187 25.16 -9.85 -6.99
CA ARG A 187 25.46 -8.63 -7.77
C ARG A 187 24.78 -7.38 -7.21
N LEU A 188 23.60 -7.53 -6.61
CA LEU A 188 22.88 -6.41 -6.00
C LEU A 188 23.53 -6.22 -4.64
N THR A 189 24.50 -5.28 -4.54
CA THR A 189 25.08 -5.04 -3.22
C THR A 189 23.97 -4.57 -2.28
N LYS A 190 24.16 -4.82 -0.98
CA LYS A 190 23.22 -4.43 0.09
C LYS A 190 22.77 -2.96 0.01
N ASN A 191 23.50 -2.09 -0.69
CA ASN A 191 23.19 -0.67 -0.87
C ASN A 191 22.16 -0.35 -1.97
N VAL A 192 22.01 -1.17 -3.01
CA VAL A 192 21.13 -0.87 -4.16
C VAL A 192 19.65 -0.97 -3.78
N SER A 193 19.29 -1.99 -3.01
CA SER A 193 17.90 -2.24 -2.57
C SER A 193 17.34 -1.19 -1.60
N LEU A 194 18.19 -0.31 -1.07
CA LEU A 194 17.82 0.70 -0.07
C LEU A 194 17.72 2.12 -0.64
N HIS A 195 18.24 2.33 -1.85
CA HIS A 195 18.33 3.64 -2.49
C HIS A 195 17.55 3.75 -3.80
N LEU A 196 17.16 2.62 -4.40
CA LEU A 196 16.16 2.57 -5.48
C LEU A 196 14.76 2.56 -4.89
#